data_AF-A0A938W492-F1
#
_entry.id   AF-A0A938W492-F1
#
_cell.length_a   1.000
_cell.length_b   1.000
_cell.length_c   1.000
_cell.angle_alpha   90.00
_cell.angle_beta   90.00
_cell.angle_gamma   90.00
#
_symmetry.space_group_name_H-M   'P 1'
#
loop_
_entity.id
_entity.type
_entity.pdbx_description
1 polymer ?
#
loop_
_entity_poly.entity_id
_entity_poly.type
_entity_poly.pdbx_seq_one_letter_code
_entity_poly.pdbx_strand_id
1 'polypeptide(L)'
;MAGRLMAIPKSDRRVSTRQFRLLKENGPAYGVPFGEEDTSDSLDEELPEEITGLPSSVREAWAVDQMAKSQFFHQKLHEWGMLEVANQLDQVRGEDLAWDAQQLAISEKAWARVIHRGIKPVLVFAHPQILTTLPRVVGYYRMLALVSQKSMLRIGLGVASYEDGSSCPPAEVAEALAQRLNRIISDLVEADAVVEPREFDLWRGMSAGSQAQGSWGNTKGDRAEAVVKSLLQRRIKEIGLVMSANNDGSLIQLHDGRTLVLADKPDFAIYHGDRIEAAVEIKGGIDTAGVLERIGAA
;
A
#
# COMPACT_ATOMS: atom_id res chain seq x y z
N MET A 1 9.19 -21.65 -67.18
CA MET A 1 7.71 -21.61 -67.37
C MET A 1 7.10 -22.26 -66.12
N ALA A 2 6.69 -21.52 -65.09
CA ALA A 2 5.42 -20.77 -64.97
C ALA A 2 4.22 -21.65 -65.37
N GLY A 3 3.23 -21.96 -64.55
CA GLY A 3 2.88 -21.62 -63.18
C GLY A 3 1.42 -22.01 -62.93
N ARG A 4 0.99 -22.16 -61.69
CA ARG A 4 -0.35 -21.73 -61.21
C ARG A 4 -0.47 -21.95 -59.70
N LEU A 5 -0.32 -20.85 -58.97
CA LEU A 5 -0.85 -20.67 -57.63
C LEU A 5 -2.36 -20.42 -57.72
N MET A 6 -3.15 -21.12 -56.90
CA MET A 6 -4.54 -20.76 -56.63
C MET A 6 -4.57 -19.61 -55.63
N ALA A 7 -5.26 -18.54 -56.00
CA ALA A 7 -5.51 -17.36 -55.19
C ALA A 7 -6.72 -17.55 -54.27
N ILE A 8 -6.60 -17.11 -53.02
CA ILE A 8 -7.70 -16.92 -52.07
C ILE A 8 -8.07 -15.42 -52.07
N PRO A 9 -9.36 -15.03 -52.05
CA PRO A 9 -9.78 -13.66 -52.30
C PRO A 9 -9.54 -12.74 -51.09
N LYS A 10 -9.09 -11.51 -51.36
CA LYS A 10 -9.08 -10.38 -50.43
C LYS A 10 -10.50 -9.83 -50.30
N SER A 11 -11.12 -9.95 -49.13
CA SER A 11 -12.33 -9.19 -48.78
C SER A 11 -11.97 -8.03 -47.85
N ASP A 12 -11.91 -6.86 -48.48
CA ASP A 12 -12.29 -5.54 -48.02
C ASP A 12 -12.86 -5.40 -46.58
N ARG A 13 -12.14 -4.69 -45.71
CA ARG A 13 -12.69 -4.00 -44.53
C ARG A 13 -11.95 -2.69 -44.29
N ARG A 14 -12.22 -1.68 -45.13
CA ARG A 14 -12.11 -0.28 -44.72
C ARG A 14 -13.37 0.10 -43.96
N VAL A 15 -13.29 0.22 -42.63
CA VAL A 15 -14.33 0.92 -41.86
C VAL A 15 -13.83 2.33 -41.57
N SER A 16 -14.62 3.27 -42.06
CA SER A 16 -14.38 4.71 -42.20
C SER A 16 -14.39 5.46 -40.87
N THR A 17 -13.40 6.32 -40.70
CA THR A 17 -13.07 7.19 -39.55
C THR A 17 -14.04 8.36 -39.37
N ARG A 18 -15.36 8.11 -39.33
CA ARG A 18 -16.37 9.20 -39.30
C ARG A 18 -17.46 9.10 -38.24
N GLN A 19 -17.21 8.43 -37.12
CA GLN A 19 -18.13 8.38 -35.97
C GLN A 19 -17.56 8.93 -34.65
N PHE A 20 -16.34 9.48 -34.62
CA PHE A 20 -15.72 10.02 -33.41
C PHE A 20 -16.05 11.50 -33.10
N ARG A 21 -17.04 12.11 -33.78
CA ARG A 21 -17.34 13.56 -33.66
C ARG A 21 -18.75 13.90 -33.14
N LEU A 22 -19.48 12.96 -32.55
CA LEU A 22 -20.87 13.18 -32.12
C LEU A 22 -21.18 12.80 -30.66
N LEU A 23 -20.15 12.69 -29.81
CA LEU A 23 -20.31 12.40 -28.37
C LEU A 23 -19.57 13.41 -27.46
N LYS A 24 -19.45 14.66 -27.89
CA LYS A 24 -18.90 15.76 -27.07
C LYS A 24 -19.93 16.78 -26.58
N GLU A 25 -21.22 16.55 -26.85
CA GLU A 25 -22.31 17.41 -26.40
C GLU A 25 -23.29 16.53 -25.63
N ASN A 26 -23.36 16.73 -24.31
CA ASN A 26 -24.27 16.15 -23.30
C ASN A 26 -23.51 15.50 -22.12
N GLY A 27 -22.79 16.31 -21.35
CA GLY A 27 -22.48 15.98 -19.96
C GLY A 27 -23.65 16.42 -19.05
N PRO A 28 -24.05 15.63 -18.04
CA PRO A 28 -25.08 16.07 -17.11
C PRO A 28 -24.55 17.17 -16.20
N ALA A 29 -25.24 18.31 -16.20
CA ALA A 29 -25.03 19.41 -15.27
C ALA A 29 -25.48 18.97 -13.86
N TYR A 30 -24.52 18.74 -12.97
CA TYR A 30 -24.78 18.67 -11.53
C TYR A 30 -24.61 20.08 -10.95
N GLY A 31 -25.67 20.87 -11.00
CA GLY A 31 -25.83 22.06 -10.17
C GLY A 31 -26.83 21.73 -9.06
N VAL A 32 -26.36 21.71 -7.81
CA VAL A 32 -27.23 21.76 -6.63
C VAL A 32 -26.99 23.13 -5.99
N PRO A 33 -28.04 23.93 -5.72
CA PRO A 33 -27.86 25.24 -5.08
C PRO A 33 -27.53 25.02 -3.60
N PHE A 34 -26.40 25.57 -3.15
CA PHE A 34 -26.14 25.74 -1.72
C PHE A 34 -27.09 26.83 -1.21
N GLY A 35 -28.11 26.43 -0.46
CA GLY A 35 -28.81 27.31 0.45
C GLY A 35 -27.92 27.58 1.66
N GLU A 36 -27.71 28.85 1.98
CA GLU A 36 -27.18 29.28 3.26
C GLU A 36 -28.23 28.92 4.34
N GLU A 37 -28.00 27.82 5.06
CA GLU A 37 -28.65 27.58 6.34
C GLU A 37 -27.65 27.80 7.47
N ASP A 38 -28.07 28.73 8.32
CA ASP A 38 -27.44 29.27 9.51
C ASP A 38 -27.36 28.16 10.58
N THR A 39 -26.21 27.50 10.72
CA THR A 39 -25.97 26.52 11.80
C THR A 39 -25.20 27.18 12.94
N SER A 40 -25.90 28.03 13.69
CA SER A 40 -25.58 28.32 15.09
C SER A 40 -26.43 27.44 15.99
N ASP A 41 -26.31 26.13 15.85
CA ASP A 41 -26.88 25.19 16.81
C ASP A 41 -25.79 24.22 17.26
N SER A 42 -25.49 24.31 18.56
CA SER A 42 -24.53 23.49 19.28
C SER A 42 -24.90 22.01 19.12
N LEU A 43 -24.03 21.25 18.45
CA LEU A 43 -24.07 19.79 18.39
C LEU A 43 -23.66 19.18 19.74
N ASP A 44 -24.46 19.42 20.78
CA ASP A 44 -24.54 18.54 21.94
C ASP A 44 -25.74 17.60 21.71
N GLU A 45 -25.64 16.77 20.68
CA GLU A 45 -26.58 15.67 20.47
C GLU A 45 -26.23 14.58 21.48
N GLU A 46 -26.92 14.58 22.64
CA GLU A 46 -26.79 13.54 23.65
C GLU A 46 -27.11 12.17 23.04
N LEU A 47 -26.06 11.41 22.72
CA LEU A 47 -26.18 10.04 22.23
C LEU A 47 -26.95 9.16 23.25
N PRO A 48 -27.85 8.28 22.81
CA PRO A 48 -28.65 7.44 23.70
C PRO A 48 -27.81 6.63 24.69
N GLU A 49 -28.22 6.60 25.97
CA GLU A 49 -27.52 5.95 27.09
C GLU A 49 -27.22 4.45 26.87
N GLU A 50 -27.91 3.77 25.95
CA GLU A 50 -27.76 2.34 25.66
C GLU A 50 -26.46 1.96 24.91
N ILE A 51 -25.63 2.93 24.47
CA ILE A 51 -24.33 2.66 23.80
C ILE A 51 -23.15 2.67 24.80
N THR A 52 -23.38 2.93 26.08
CA THR A 52 -22.36 3.44 27.02
C THR A 52 -21.61 2.38 27.85
N GLY A 53 -21.30 1.21 27.28
CA GLY A 53 -20.54 0.17 27.99
C GLY A 53 -19.07 0.50 28.30
N LEU A 54 -18.51 1.57 27.76
CA LEU A 54 -17.10 1.97 27.94
C LEU A 54 -16.97 3.31 28.69
N PRO A 55 -15.98 3.45 29.60
CA PRO A 55 -15.68 4.72 30.27
C PRO A 55 -15.48 5.87 29.26
N SER A 56 -15.87 7.09 29.62
CA SER A 56 -15.70 8.28 28.75
C SER A 56 -14.26 8.44 28.24
N SER A 57 -13.27 8.28 29.12
CA SER A 57 -11.84 8.35 28.78
C SER A 57 -11.42 7.29 27.74
N VAL A 58 -12.03 6.12 27.77
CA VAL A 58 -11.79 5.07 26.77
C VAL A 58 -12.42 5.47 25.45
N ARG A 59 -13.68 5.94 25.45
CA ARG A 59 -14.35 6.42 24.23
C ARG A 59 -13.60 7.56 23.55
N GLU A 60 -13.11 8.52 24.32
CA GLU A 60 -12.26 9.62 23.82
C GLU A 60 -10.98 9.10 23.18
N ALA A 61 -10.28 8.15 23.83
CA ALA A 61 -9.08 7.53 23.26
C ALA A 61 -9.36 6.81 21.94
N TRP A 62 -10.48 6.10 21.83
CA TRP A 62 -10.92 5.46 20.59
C TRP A 62 -11.24 6.49 19.50
N ALA A 63 -11.92 7.59 19.82
CA ALA A 63 -12.24 8.64 18.86
C ALA A 63 -10.97 9.31 18.32
N VAL A 64 -10.01 9.62 19.20
CA VAL A 64 -8.69 10.17 18.81
C VAL A 64 -7.94 9.18 17.91
N ASP A 65 -7.97 7.88 18.22
CA ASP A 65 -7.31 6.85 17.41
C ASP A 65 -7.93 6.70 16.01
N GLN A 66 -9.26 6.72 15.93
CA GLN A 66 -10.00 6.66 14.67
C GLN A 66 -9.68 7.88 13.79
N MET A 67 -9.64 9.07 14.38
CA MET A 67 -9.26 10.29 13.66
C MET A 67 -7.83 10.21 13.16
N ALA A 68 -6.87 9.84 14.02
CA ALA A 68 -5.47 9.71 13.66
C ALA A 68 -5.24 8.66 12.57
N LYS A 69 -5.96 7.53 12.63
CA LYS A 69 -5.93 6.50 11.58
C LYS A 69 -6.47 7.02 10.26
N SER A 70 -7.61 7.73 10.29
CA SER A 70 -8.24 8.27 9.08
C SER A 70 -7.33 9.29 8.39
N GLN A 71 -6.74 10.21 9.17
CA GLN A 71 -5.75 11.17 8.68
C GLN A 71 -4.52 10.48 8.10
N PHE A 72 -4.01 9.43 8.76
CA PHE A 72 -2.88 8.65 8.27
C PHE A 72 -3.19 8.01 6.91
N PHE A 73 -4.34 7.36 6.76
CA PHE A 73 -4.75 6.73 5.49
C PHE A 73 -4.90 7.76 4.38
N HIS A 74 -5.53 8.90 4.68
CA HIS A 74 -5.66 10.01 3.74
C HIS A 74 -4.28 10.54 3.30
N GLN A 75 -3.33 10.70 4.23
CA GLN A 75 -1.97 11.11 3.92
C GLN A 75 -1.24 10.12 3.01
N LYS A 76 -1.41 8.80 3.23
CA LYS A 76 -0.76 7.77 2.40
C LYS A 76 -1.17 7.80 0.93
N LEU A 77 -2.40 8.21 0.62
CA LEU A 77 -2.84 8.39 -0.77
C LEU A 77 -1.91 9.35 -1.53
N HIS A 78 -1.56 10.49 -0.90
CA HIS A 78 -0.69 11.51 -1.46
C HIS A 78 0.78 11.12 -1.40
N GLU A 79 1.25 10.58 -0.27
CA GLU A 79 2.65 10.18 -0.12
C GLU A 79 3.07 9.15 -1.16
N TRP A 80 2.20 8.19 -1.48
CA TRP A 80 2.47 7.17 -2.49
C TRP A 80 2.22 7.63 -3.93
N GLY A 81 1.74 8.85 -4.13
CA GLY A 81 1.49 9.41 -5.46
C GLY A 81 0.44 8.63 -6.26
N MET A 82 -0.56 8.05 -5.61
CA MET A 82 -1.46 7.07 -6.25
C MET A 82 -2.26 7.67 -7.41
N LEU A 83 -2.65 8.93 -7.29
CA LEU A 83 -3.40 9.66 -8.31
C LEU A 83 -2.46 10.15 -9.42
N GLU A 84 -1.29 10.66 -9.03
CA GLU A 84 -0.26 11.17 -9.94
C GLU A 84 0.22 10.08 -10.90
N VAL A 85 0.52 8.88 -10.37
CA VAL A 85 0.94 7.73 -11.19
C VAL A 85 -0.17 7.27 -12.11
N ALA A 86 -1.42 7.23 -11.64
CA ALA A 86 -2.56 6.85 -12.48
C ALA A 86 -2.75 7.86 -13.63
N ASN A 87 -2.68 9.16 -13.34
CA ASN A 87 -2.76 10.21 -14.34
C ASN A 87 -1.61 10.16 -15.35
N GLN A 88 -0.39 9.85 -14.90
CA GLN A 88 0.77 9.67 -15.78
C GLN A 88 0.57 8.47 -16.72
N LEU A 89 0.11 7.33 -16.20
CA LEU A 89 -0.20 6.16 -17.01
C LEU A 89 -1.31 6.43 -18.03
N ASP A 90 -2.31 7.23 -17.67
CA ASP A 90 -3.40 7.59 -18.58
C ASP A 90 -2.93 8.39 -19.80
N GLN A 91 -1.84 9.16 -19.65
CA GLN A 91 -1.21 9.91 -20.72
C GLN A 91 -0.30 9.06 -21.60
N VAL A 92 0.05 7.84 -21.18
CA VAL A 92 0.88 6.94 -21.98
C VAL A 92 0.10 6.47 -23.21
N ARG A 93 0.72 6.66 -24.37
CA ARG A 93 0.25 6.14 -25.65
C ARG A 93 0.65 4.67 -25.76
N GLY A 94 -0.24 3.79 -25.31
CA GLY A 94 0.03 2.35 -25.27
C GLY A 94 0.34 1.74 -26.64
N GLU A 95 -0.08 2.38 -27.74
CA GLU A 95 0.26 1.99 -29.10
C GLU A 95 1.74 2.15 -29.47
N ASP A 96 2.49 2.97 -28.73
CA ASP A 96 3.92 3.19 -28.95
C ASP A 96 4.80 2.12 -28.25
N LEU A 97 4.18 1.24 -27.45
CA LEU A 97 4.86 0.16 -26.72
C LEU A 97 4.82 -1.17 -27.48
N ALA A 98 5.88 -1.95 -27.36
CA ALA A 98 5.97 -3.29 -27.97
C ALA A 98 5.32 -4.34 -27.05
N TRP A 99 4.06 -4.66 -27.32
CA TRP A 99 3.30 -5.66 -26.55
C TRP A 99 3.50 -7.08 -27.08
N ASP A 100 4.62 -7.70 -26.73
CA ASP A 100 4.78 -9.16 -26.87
C ASP A 100 4.17 -9.84 -25.63
N ALA A 101 2.93 -10.31 -25.77
CA ALA A 101 2.20 -10.94 -24.66
C ALA A 101 2.94 -12.13 -24.06
N GLN A 102 3.63 -12.93 -24.88
CA GLN A 102 4.38 -14.09 -24.40
C GLN A 102 5.60 -13.66 -23.59
N GLN A 103 6.39 -12.71 -24.09
CA GLN A 103 7.55 -12.18 -23.37
C GLN A 103 7.14 -11.47 -22.07
N LEU A 104 6.00 -10.78 -22.08
CA LEU A 104 5.48 -10.05 -20.92
C LEU A 104 4.71 -10.94 -19.94
N ALA A 105 4.62 -12.24 -20.20
CA ALA A 105 3.85 -13.21 -19.42
C ALA A 105 2.37 -12.80 -19.22
N ILE A 106 1.79 -12.20 -20.25
CA ILE A 106 0.36 -11.87 -20.33
C ILE A 106 -0.34 -13.00 -21.07
N SER A 107 -1.39 -13.56 -20.49
CA SER A 107 -2.14 -14.60 -21.19
C SER A 107 -2.98 -14.00 -22.33
N GLU A 108 -3.14 -14.75 -23.42
CA GLU A 108 -3.97 -14.30 -24.56
C GLU A 108 -5.41 -14.01 -24.15
N LYS A 109 -5.94 -14.78 -23.20
CA LYS A 109 -7.30 -14.62 -22.69
C LYS A 109 -7.46 -13.36 -21.85
N ALA A 110 -6.51 -13.05 -20.95
CA ALA A 110 -6.54 -11.80 -20.19
C ALA A 110 -6.39 -10.59 -21.14
N TRP A 111 -5.45 -10.67 -22.08
CA TRP A 111 -5.25 -9.65 -23.10
C TRP A 111 -6.54 -9.38 -23.89
N ALA A 112 -7.17 -10.43 -24.43
CA ALA A 112 -8.40 -10.30 -25.20
C ALA A 112 -9.54 -9.66 -24.39
N ARG A 113 -9.69 -10.02 -23.11
CA ARG A 113 -10.72 -9.43 -22.23
C ARG A 113 -10.53 -7.93 -22.02
N VAL A 114 -9.29 -7.50 -21.79
CA VAL A 114 -8.95 -6.09 -21.59
C VAL A 114 -9.19 -5.30 -22.88
N ILE A 115 -8.65 -5.77 -24.01
CA ILE A 115 -8.75 -5.06 -25.30
C ILE A 115 -10.19 -4.98 -25.82
N HIS A 116 -10.97 -6.08 -25.74
CA HIS A 116 -12.36 -6.08 -26.21
C HIS A 116 -13.27 -5.12 -25.44
N ARG A 117 -12.87 -4.72 -24.23
CA ARG A 117 -13.57 -3.74 -23.40
C ARG A 117 -13.08 -2.30 -23.64
N GLY A 118 -12.13 -2.10 -24.57
CA GLY A 118 -11.55 -0.79 -24.83
C GLY A 118 -10.70 -0.26 -23.68
N ILE A 119 -10.28 -1.13 -22.76
CA ILE A 119 -9.40 -0.75 -21.66
C ILE A 119 -7.97 -0.65 -22.21
N LYS A 120 -7.29 0.45 -21.91
CA LYS A 120 -5.89 0.64 -22.30
C LYS A 120 -5.02 -0.43 -21.60
N PRO A 121 -4.25 -1.25 -22.32
CA PRO A 121 -3.42 -2.29 -21.71
C PRO A 121 -2.45 -1.77 -20.66
N VAL A 122 -1.90 -0.58 -20.86
CA VAL A 122 -0.94 0.04 -19.92
C VAL A 122 -1.55 0.33 -18.55
N LEU A 123 -2.89 0.44 -18.43
CA LEU A 123 -3.56 0.58 -17.13
C LEU A 123 -3.69 -0.74 -16.37
N VAL A 124 -3.47 -1.87 -17.06
CA VAL A 124 -3.70 -3.22 -16.51
C VAL A 124 -2.41 -4.01 -16.43
N PHE A 125 -1.63 -4.07 -17.51
CA PHE A 125 -0.41 -4.85 -17.60
C PHE A 125 0.82 -3.95 -17.48
N ALA A 126 1.77 -4.39 -16.66
CA ALA A 126 3.07 -3.78 -16.50
C ALA A 126 3.90 -3.95 -17.77
N HIS A 127 4.59 -2.88 -18.17
CA HIS A 127 5.50 -2.89 -19.29
C HIS A 127 6.90 -2.44 -18.85
N PRO A 128 7.99 -3.16 -19.18
CA PRO A 128 9.33 -2.84 -18.67
C PRO A 128 9.77 -1.41 -18.98
N GLN A 129 9.51 -0.89 -20.18
CA GLN A 129 9.84 0.49 -20.55
C GLN A 129 9.12 1.53 -19.67
N ILE A 130 7.93 1.21 -19.17
CA ILE A 130 7.19 2.10 -18.26
C ILE A 130 7.79 2.02 -16.86
N LEU A 131 8.09 0.80 -16.39
CA LEU A 131 8.72 0.60 -15.09
C LEU A 131 10.10 1.29 -14.99
N THR A 132 10.87 1.37 -16.07
CA THR A 132 12.20 2.01 -16.07
C THR A 132 12.14 3.54 -16.20
N THR A 133 11.01 4.12 -16.61
CA THR A 133 10.91 5.55 -16.96
C THR A 133 10.03 6.35 -16.01
N LEU A 134 8.94 5.76 -15.49
CA LEU A 134 8.02 6.45 -14.60
C LEU A 134 8.30 6.09 -13.13
N PRO A 135 8.63 7.08 -12.27
CA PRO A 135 8.77 6.84 -10.84
C PRO A 135 7.49 6.27 -10.22
N ARG A 136 7.63 5.43 -9.18
CA ARG A 136 6.52 4.88 -8.37
C ARG A 136 5.55 3.95 -9.10
N VAL A 137 5.66 3.79 -10.41
CA VAL A 137 4.75 2.97 -11.22
C VAL A 137 4.80 1.48 -10.88
N VAL A 138 5.92 1.00 -10.31
CA VAL A 138 6.01 -0.36 -9.76
C VAL A 138 4.92 -0.59 -8.69
N GLY A 139 4.66 0.43 -7.85
CA GLY A 139 3.63 0.36 -6.81
C GLY A 139 2.23 0.26 -7.40
N TYR A 140 1.97 0.96 -8.50
CA TYR A 140 0.69 0.87 -9.22
C TYR A 140 0.39 -0.58 -9.63
N TYR A 141 1.31 -1.22 -10.35
CA TYR A 141 1.08 -2.58 -10.84
C TYR A 141 1.16 -3.63 -9.73
N ARG A 142 1.99 -3.42 -8.71
CA ARG A 142 2.02 -4.32 -7.55
C ARG A 142 0.68 -4.29 -6.80
N MET A 143 0.16 -3.10 -6.53
CA MET A 143 -1.15 -2.95 -5.86
C MET A 143 -2.26 -3.53 -6.71
N LEU A 144 -2.19 -3.37 -8.04
CA LEU A 144 -3.14 -3.98 -8.97
C LEU A 144 -3.07 -5.52 -8.95
N ALA A 145 -1.87 -6.09 -8.81
CA ALA A 145 -1.67 -7.53 -8.63
C ALA A 145 -2.03 -8.03 -7.22
N LEU A 146 -2.48 -7.15 -6.31
CA LEU A 146 -2.89 -7.49 -4.93
C LEU A 146 -1.80 -8.17 -4.08
N VAL A 147 -0.52 -7.94 -4.39
CA VAL A 147 0.62 -8.55 -3.67
C VAL A 147 1.34 -7.55 -2.78
N SER A 148 1.82 -7.96 -1.60
CA SER A 148 2.53 -7.07 -0.68
C SER A 148 4.01 -6.87 -1.04
N GLN A 149 4.59 -5.73 -0.63
CA GLN A 149 6.04 -5.48 -0.76
C GLN A 149 6.89 -6.58 -0.08
N LYS A 150 6.46 -7.07 1.09
CA LYS A 150 7.13 -8.15 1.83
C LYS A 150 7.13 -9.46 1.03
N SER A 151 6.03 -9.77 0.34
CA SER A 151 5.96 -10.95 -0.52
C SER A 151 6.90 -10.85 -1.71
N MET A 152 6.98 -9.67 -2.33
CA MET A 152 7.88 -9.40 -3.45
C MET A 152 9.36 -9.51 -3.03
N LEU A 153 9.73 -8.98 -1.85
CA LEU A 153 11.08 -9.11 -1.30
C LEU A 153 11.49 -10.59 -1.09
N ARG A 154 10.58 -11.43 -0.57
CA ARG A 154 10.86 -12.86 -0.31
C ARG A 154 11.18 -13.67 -1.55
N ILE A 155 10.75 -13.21 -2.72
CA ILE A 155 11.04 -13.84 -4.01
C ILE A 155 12.18 -13.15 -4.77
N GLY A 156 12.95 -12.29 -4.09
CA GLY A 156 14.10 -11.59 -4.67
C GLY A 156 13.74 -10.35 -5.50
N LEU A 157 12.48 -9.90 -5.50
CA LEU A 157 12.02 -8.74 -6.25
C LEU A 157 11.65 -7.60 -5.31
N GLY A 158 12.63 -7.09 -4.55
CA GLY A 158 12.40 -5.94 -3.67
C GLY A 158 11.94 -4.69 -4.45
N VAL A 159 10.91 -4.01 -3.95
CA VAL A 159 10.25 -2.89 -4.67
C VAL A 159 10.23 -1.57 -3.91
N ALA A 160 10.65 -1.56 -2.63
CA ALA A 160 10.47 -0.41 -1.74
C ALA A 160 11.06 0.90 -2.31
N SER A 161 12.30 0.86 -2.81
CA SER A 161 13.01 2.00 -3.40
C SER A 161 12.46 2.47 -4.76
N TYR A 162 11.61 1.67 -5.39
CA TYR A 162 10.92 2.02 -6.63
C TYR A 162 9.57 2.66 -6.35
N GLU A 163 8.92 2.25 -5.26
CA GLU A 163 7.60 2.75 -4.82
C GLU A 163 7.68 4.07 -4.07
N ASP A 164 8.76 4.35 -3.34
CA ASP A 164 8.99 5.66 -2.72
C ASP A 164 9.42 6.75 -3.73
N GLY A 165 9.84 6.32 -4.94
CA GLY A 165 10.29 7.17 -6.03
C GLY A 165 11.78 7.53 -5.98
N SER A 166 12.57 6.87 -5.12
CA SER A 166 14.01 7.12 -4.98
C SER A 166 14.79 6.64 -6.20
N SER A 167 14.29 5.64 -6.91
CA SER A 167 14.94 5.05 -8.09
C SER A 167 13.92 4.39 -9.02
N CYS A 168 14.31 4.13 -10.27
CA CYS A 168 13.60 3.20 -11.15
C CYS A 168 14.37 1.86 -11.21
N PRO A 169 13.68 0.71 -11.40
CA PRO A 169 14.34 -0.56 -11.59
C PRO A 169 15.26 -0.56 -12.83
N PRO A 170 16.42 -1.23 -12.77
CA PRO A 170 17.20 -1.57 -13.96
C PRO A 170 16.38 -2.42 -14.94
N ALA A 171 16.75 -2.42 -16.22
CA ALA A 171 15.98 -3.08 -17.29
C ALA A 171 15.66 -4.56 -16.99
N GLU A 172 16.64 -5.34 -16.52
CA GLU A 172 16.45 -6.76 -16.18
C GLU A 172 15.46 -6.96 -15.02
N VAL A 173 15.55 -6.10 -13.98
CA VAL A 173 14.62 -6.13 -12.84
C VAL A 173 13.22 -5.69 -13.29
N ALA A 174 13.12 -4.69 -14.16
CA ALA A 174 11.86 -4.24 -14.74
C ALA A 174 11.18 -5.35 -15.56
N GLU A 175 11.94 -6.10 -16.36
CA GLU A 175 11.42 -7.25 -17.09
C GLU A 175 10.90 -8.34 -16.15
N ALA A 176 11.68 -8.72 -15.13
CA ALA A 176 11.27 -9.70 -14.14
C ALA A 176 10.03 -9.26 -13.34
N LEU A 177 9.96 -7.98 -12.95
CA LEU A 177 8.79 -7.39 -12.30
C LEU A 177 7.57 -7.42 -13.21
N ALA A 178 7.70 -6.97 -14.46
CA ALA A 178 6.60 -6.95 -15.42
C ALA A 178 6.02 -8.36 -15.63
N GLN A 179 6.88 -9.34 -15.92
CA GLN A 179 6.47 -10.73 -16.09
C GLN A 179 5.80 -11.30 -14.84
N ARG A 180 6.35 -11.05 -13.65
CA ARG A 180 5.80 -11.57 -12.40
C ARG A 180 4.41 -11.00 -12.11
N LEU A 181 4.27 -9.67 -12.23
CA LEU A 181 3.02 -8.99 -11.94
C LEU A 181 1.96 -9.31 -12.99
N ASN A 182 2.33 -9.33 -14.28
CA ASN A 182 1.41 -9.64 -15.38
C ASN A 182 0.86 -11.05 -15.30
N ARG A 183 1.64 -12.03 -14.83
CA ARG A 183 1.14 -13.38 -14.61
C ARG A 183 -0.01 -13.39 -13.59
N ILE A 184 0.19 -12.73 -12.46
CA ILE A 184 -0.83 -12.63 -11.40
C ILE A 184 -2.04 -11.84 -11.88
N ILE A 185 -1.82 -10.70 -12.54
CA ILE A 185 -2.90 -9.86 -13.07
C ILE A 185 -3.69 -10.62 -14.14
N SER A 186 -3.02 -11.41 -14.99
CA SER A 186 -3.68 -12.28 -15.96
C SER A 186 -4.59 -13.29 -15.26
N ASP A 187 -4.10 -13.98 -14.23
CA ASP A 187 -4.89 -14.94 -13.46
C ASP A 187 -6.13 -14.27 -12.82
N LEU A 188 -5.97 -13.06 -12.25
CA LEU A 188 -7.07 -12.30 -11.66
C LEU A 188 -8.11 -11.87 -12.71
N VAL A 189 -7.67 -11.27 -13.81
CA VAL A 189 -8.53 -10.91 -14.96
C VAL A 189 -9.23 -12.14 -15.53
N GLU A 190 -8.58 -13.31 -15.44
CA GLU A 190 -9.12 -14.56 -15.94
C GLU A 190 -10.18 -15.20 -15.06
N ALA A 191 -10.17 -14.91 -13.77
CA ALA A 191 -11.12 -15.42 -12.79
C ALA A 191 -12.55 -14.93 -13.08
N ASP A 192 -12.70 -13.69 -13.55
CA ASP A 192 -14.00 -13.09 -13.81
C ASP A 192 -14.44 -13.23 -15.27
N ALA A 193 -15.69 -13.59 -15.53
CA ALA A 193 -16.19 -13.74 -16.90
C ALA A 193 -16.18 -12.41 -17.68
N VAL A 194 -16.32 -11.30 -16.96
CA VAL A 194 -16.41 -9.92 -17.46
C VAL A 194 -15.50 -9.05 -16.61
N VAL A 195 -14.76 -8.16 -17.27
CA VAL A 195 -13.90 -7.16 -16.61
C VAL A 195 -14.55 -5.79 -16.72
N GLU A 196 -14.65 -5.08 -15.60
CA GLU A 196 -15.10 -3.69 -15.52
C GLU A 196 -13.90 -2.77 -15.22
N PRO A 197 -13.63 -1.73 -16.03
CA PRO A 197 -12.47 -0.85 -15.82
C PRO A 197 -12.32 -0.31 -14.40
N ARG A 198 -13.43 0.00 -13.71
CA ARG A 198 -13.40 0.50 -12.32
C ARG A 198 -12.87 -0.50 -11.30
N GLU A 199 -12.92 -1.80 -11.59
CA GLU A 199 -12.44 -2.84 -10.68
C GLU A 199 -10.94 -2.70 -10.41
N PHE A 200 -10.16 -2.26 -11.40
CA PHE A 200 -8.73 -2.06 -11.24
C PHE A 200 -8.38 -0.97 -10.22
N ASP A 201 -9.16 0.10 -10.18
CA ASP A 201 -9.02 1.13 -9.14
C ASP A 201 -9.40 0.60 -7.76
N LEU A 202 -10.44 -0.23 -7.69
CA LEU A 202 -10.85 -0.87 -6.43
C LEU A 202 -9.81 -1.87 -5.94
N TRP A 203 -9.22 -2.68 -6.81
CA TRP A 203 -8.13 -3.61 -6.46
C TRP A 203 -6.93 -2.84 -5.89
N ARG A 204 -6.51 -1.77 -6.57
CA ARG A 204 -5.46 -0.89 -6.05
C ARG A 204 -5.83 -0.29 -4.70
N GLY A 205 -7.07 0.19 -4.55
CA GLY A 205 -7.59 0.75 -3.30
C GLY A 205 -7.58 -0.27 -2.15
N MET A 206 -7.98 -1.51 -2.40
CA MET A 206 -7.92 -2.61 -1.42
C MET A 206 -6.49 -2.92 -1.00
N SER A 207 -5.56 -3.03 -1.96
CA SER A 207 -4.16 -3.26 -1.65
C SER A 207 -3.53 -2.08 -0.89
N ALA A 208 -3.88 -0.85 -1.26
CA ALA A 208 -3.42 0.36 -0.58
C ALA A 208 -3.96 0.45 0.85
N GLY A 209 -5.24 0.13 1.07
CA GLY A 209 -5.85 0.08 2.40
C GLY A 209 -5.18 -0.96 3.29
N SER A 210 -4.89 -2.15 2.77
CA SER A 210 -4.15 -3.20 3.49
C SER A 210 -2.73 -2.76 3.85
N GLN A 211 -2.02 -2.10 2.92
CA GLN A 211 -0.70 -1.54 3.19
C GLN A 211 -0.76 -0.42 4.24
N ALA A 212 -1.73 0.49 4.14
CA ALA A 212 -1.89 1.61 5.08
C ALA A 212 -2.20 1.09 6.48
N GLN A 213 -3.03 0.05 6.59
CA GLN A 213 -3.30 -0.64 7.85
C GLN A 213 -2.02 -1.21 8.47
N GLY A 214 -1.20 -1.89 7.67
CA GLY A 214 0.08 -2.43 8.13
C GLY A 214 1.05 -1.34 8.58
N SER A 215 1.17 -0.25 7.81
CA SER A 215 2.02 0.90 8.17
C SER A 215 1.52 1.61 9.43
N TRP A 216 0.21 1.78 9.60
CA TRP A 216 -0.39 2.37 10.80
C TRP A 216 -0.07 1.55 12.05
N GLY A 217 -0.19 0.22 11.96
CA GLY A 217 0.17 -0.68 13.05
C GLY A 217 1.64 -0.55 13.46
N ASN A 218 2.55 -0.46 12.49
CA ASN A 218 3.97 -0.25 12.77
C ASN A 218 4.21 1.11 13.44
N THR A 219 3.71 2.21 12.86
CA THR A 219 3.90 3.56 13.41
C THR A 219 3.35 3.70 14.84
N LYS A 220 2.24 3.03 15.15
CA LYS A 220 1.71 2.95 16.52
C LYS A 220 2.67 2.21 17.46
N GLY A 221 3.18 1.06 17.01
CA GLY A 221 4.18 0.27 17.74
C GLY A 221 5.41 1.11 18.06
N ASP A 222 6.02 1.70 17.03
CA ASP A 222 7.24 2.50 17.13
C ASP A 222 7.08 3.68 18.11
N ARG A 223 5.94 4.38 18.07
CA ARG A 223 5.64 5.48 18.99
C ARG A 223 5.48 5.01 20.43
N ALA A 224 4.75 3.93 20.66
CA ALA A 224 4.55 3.39 22.00
C ALA A 224 5.89 2.90 22.59
N GLU A 225 6.68 2.21 21.77
CA GLU A 225 8.02 1.74 22.12
C GLU A 225 8.93 2.91 22.52
N ALA A 226 9.00 3.97 21.71
CA ALA A 226 9.78 5.16 22.01
C ALA A 226 9.38 5.84 23.32
N VAL A 227 8.07 5.97 23.58
CA VAL A 227 7.56 6.55 24.84
C VAL A 227 7.98 5.70 26.03
N VAL A 228 7.76 4.38 25.99
CA VAL A 228 8.12 3.49 27.11
C VAL A 228 9.63 3.45 27.34
N LYS A 229 10.44 3.36 26.27
CA LYS A 229 11.90 3.43 26.35
C LYS A 229 12.36 4.74 27.01
N SER A 230 11.78 5.88 26.63
CA SER A 230 12.11 7.17 27.22
C SER A 230 11.72 7.27 28.70
N LEU A 231 10.56 6.72 29.09
CA LEU A 231 10.10 6.70 30.48
C LEU A 231 11.00 5.83 31.35
N LEU A 232 11.40 4.66 30.84
CA LEU A 232 12.33 3.76 31.51
C LEU A 232 13.69 4.43 31.73
N GLN A 233 14.28 4.99 30.67
CA GLN A 233 15.56 5.70 30.74
C GLN A 233 15.50 6.86 31.75
N ARG A 234 14.44 7.66 31.71
CA ARG A 234 14.24 8.76 32.67
C ARG A 234 14.14 8.23 34.09
N ARG A 235 13.32 7.20 34.32
CA ARG A 235 13.09 6.66 35.66
C ARG A 235 14.37 6.11 36.28
N ILE A 236 15.18 5.34 35.52
CA ILE A 236 16.45 4.76 35.99
C ILE A 236 17.46 5.86 36.36
N LYS A 237 17.50 6.96 35.60
CA LYS A 237 18.32 8.14 35.92
C LYS A 237 17.86 8.83 37.20
N GLU A 238 16.55 9.06 37.36
CA GLU A 238 15.98 9.75 38.52
C GLU A 238 16.23 9.01 39.84
N ILE A 239 16.19 7.68 39.82
CA ILE A 239 16.45 6.84 41.01
C ILE A 239 17.94 6.57 41.24
N GLY A 240 18.82 7.15 40.41
CA GLY A 240 20.27 7.06 40.59
C GLY A 240 20.85 5.66 40.40
N LEU A 241 20.24 4.82 39.55
CA LEU A 241 20.76 3.46 39.28
C LEU A 241 21.82 3.42 38.19
N VAL A 242 21.98 4.48 37.39
CA VAL A 242 22.92 4.54 36.26
C VAL A 242 24.35 4.71 36.75
N MET A 243 25.20 3.73 36.49
CA MET A 243 26.66 3.82 36.68
C MET A 243 27.33 4.45 35.45
N SER A 244 26.97 3.97 34.25
CA SER A 244 27.47 4.49 32.98
C SER A 244 26.46 4.21 31.86
N ALA A 245 26.53 4.99 30.79
CA ALA A 245 25.74 4.77 29.58
C ALA A 245 26.58 5.11 28.34
N ASN A 246 26.30 4.45 27.22
CA ASN A 246 26.84 4.84 25.93
C ASN A 246 26.19 6.13 25.39
N ASN A 247 26.75 6.69 24.31
CA ASN A 247 26.36 8.00 23.78
C ASN A 247 24.89 8.07 23.32
N ASP A 248 24.35 6.99 22.77
CA ASP A 248 22.97 6.88 22.30
C ASP A 248 22.01 6.37 23.40
N GLY A 249 22.53 5.99 24.57
CA GLY A 249 21.76 5.50 25.71
C GLY A 249 21.10 4.14 25.49
N SER A 250 21.52 3.39 24.46
CA SER A 250 21.05 2.04 24.15
C SER A 250 21.64 0.98 25.08
N LEU A 251 22.79 1.25 25.71
CA LEU A 251 23.42 0.38 26.69
C LEU A 251 23.68 1.17 27.97
N ILE A 252 23.05 0.72 29.06
CA ILE A 252 23.11 1.38 30.37
C ILE A 252 23.59 0.36 31.41
N GLN A 253 24.72 0.63 32.04
CA GLN A 253 25.24 -0.18 33.13
C GLN A 253 24.72 0.35 34.47
N LEU A 254 24.22 -0.57 35.30
CA LEU A 254 23.62 -0.26 36.59
C LEU A 254 24.60 -0.52 37.73
N HIS A 255 24.42 0.20 38.85
CA HIS A 255 25.27 0.07 40.04
C HIS A 255 25.27 -1.32 40.69
N ASP A 256 24.26 -2.14 40.42
CA ASP A 256 24.13 -3.49 40.97
C ASP A 256 24.71 -4.59 40.06
N GLY A 257 25.47 -4.21 39.03
CA GLY A 257 26.12 -5.15 38.11
C GLY A 257 25.27 -5.60 36.93
N ARG A 258 24.02 -5.13 36.83
CA ARG A 258 23.14 -5.40 35.69
C ARG A 258 23.40 -4.44 34.53
N THR A 259 23.06 -4.88 33.31
CA THR A 259 23.13 -4.09 32.09
C THR A 259 21.77 -4.06 31.41
N LEU A 260 21.23 -2.87 31.18
CA LEU A 260 20.03 -2.67 30.36
C LEU A 260 20.47 -2.42 28.90
N VAL A 261 19.89 -3.19 27.99
CA VAL A 261 20.09 -3.07 26.55
C VAL A 261 18.76 -2.73 25.90
N LEU A 262 18.68 -1.59 25.21
CA LEU A 262 17.56 -1.20 24.36
C LEU A 262 17.88 -1.62 22.92
N ALA A 263 17.05 -2.46 22.32
CA ALA A 263 17.26 -3.00 20.98
C ALA A 263 15.94 -3.13 20.22
N ASP A 264 15.97 -3.65 18.99
CA ASP A 264 14.76 -3.91 18.20
C ASP A 264 14.08 -5.24 18.58
N LYS A 265 14.85 -6.20 19.12
CA LYS A 265 14.35 -7.50 19.59
C LYS A 265 15.26 -8.12 20.66
N PRO A 266 14.78 -8.31 21.91
CA PRO A 266 13.57 -7.70 22.48
C PRO A 266 13.70 -6.16 22.55
N ASP A 267 12.58 -5.44 22.67
CA ASP A 267 12.59 -3.96 22.74
C ASP A 267 13.52 -3.45 23.85
N PHE A 268 13.56 -4.17 24.98
CA PHE A 268 14.71 -4.11 25.88
C PHE A 268 14.93 -5.41 26.66
N ALA A 269 16.16 -5.60 27.13
CA ALA A 269 16.54 -6.70 27.99
C ALA A 269 17.46 -6.24 29.12
N ILE A 270 17.34 -6.90 30.27
CA ILE A 270 18.20 -6.73 31.43
C ILE A 270 19.08 -7.96 31.53
N TYR A 271 20.39 -7.73 31.56
CA TYR A 271 21.41 -8.76 31.69
C TYR A 271 22.10 -8.66 33.04
N HIS A 272 22.56 -9.80 33.54
CA HIS A 272 23.52 -9.87 34.63
C HIS A 272 24.65 -10.82 34.19
N GLY A 273 25.79 -10.24 33.82
CA GLY A 273 26.79 -10.95 33.02
C GLY A 273 26.20 -11.35 31.66
N ASP A 274 26.37 -12.61 31.27
CA ASP A 274 25.85 -13.15 29.99
C ASP A 274 24.42 -13.69 30.09
N ARG A 275 23.77 -13.61 31.26
CA ARG A 275 22.42 -14.13 31.48
C ARG A 275 21.37 -13.04 31.32
N ILE A 276 20.35 -13.31 30.50
CA ILE A 276 19.13 -12.50 30.44
C ILE A 276 18.32 -12.76 31.71
N GLU A 277 18.06 -11.71 32.49
CA GLU A 277 17.17 -11.76 33.66
C GLU A 277 15.75 -11.32 33.33
N ALA A 278 15.60 -10.42 32.37
CA ALA A 278 14.30 -10.00 31.86
C ALA A 278 14.44 -9.56 30.40
N ALA A 279 13.40 -9.85 29.62
CA ALA A 279 13.21 -9.33 28.27
C ALA A 279 11.79 -8.79 28.17
N VAL A 280 11.63 -7.62 27.59
CA VAL A 280 10.33 -6.96 27.46
C VAL A 280 10.09 -6.59 26.01
N GLU A 281 8.90 -6.95 25.55
CA GLU A 281 8.34 -6.55 24.27
C GLU A 281 7.18 -5.58 24.54
N ILE A 282 7.21 -4.44 23.88
CA ILE A 282 6.23 -3.37 23.94
C ILE A 282 5.29 -3.51 22.74
N LYS A 283 4.00 -3.30 23.00
CA LYS A 283 2.97 -3.27 21.95
C LYS A 283 2.13 -2.01 22.13
N GLY A 284 2.10 -1.19 21.09
CA GLY A 284 1.25 0.00 21.03
C GLY A 284 -0.14 -0.37 20.53
N GLY A 285 -1.17 -0.12 21.33
CA GLY A 285 -2.56 -0.34 20.94
C GLY A 285 -3.54 -0.04 22.06
N ILE A 286 -4.77 0.30 21.69
CA ILE A 286 -5.89 0.48 22.62
C ILE A 286 -6.62 -0.85 22.85
N ASP A 287 -6.41 -1.82 21.95
CA ASP A 287 -6.99 -3.16 22.05
C ASP A 287 -6.13 -4.06 22.95
N THR A 288 -6.69 -4.42 24.11
CA THR A 288 -6.09 -5.34 25.07
C THR A 288 -6.06 -6.80 24.60
N ALA A 289 -6.88 -7.18 23.60
CA ALA A 289 -6.95 -8.58 23.13
C ALA A 289 -5.65 -9.03 22.45
N GLY A 290 -4.94 -8.14 21.76
CA GLY A 290 -3.66 -8.45 21.11
C GLY A 290 -2.53 -8.83 22.08
N VAL A 291 -2.67 -8.51 23.38
CA VAL A 291 -1.73 -8.93 24.43
C VAL A 291 -1.92 -10.41 24.80
N LEU A 292 -3.17 -10.90 24.78
CA LEU A 292 -3.51 -12.26 25.19
C LEU A 292 -3.13 -13.32 24.13
N GLU A 293 -3.20 -12.98 22.84
CA GLU A 293 -2.90 -13.92 21.73
C GLU A 293 -1.45 -14.40 21.71
N ARG A 294 -0.50 -13.67 22.31
CA ARG A 294 0.93 -14.03 22.32
C ARG A 294 1.44 -14.60 23.63
N ILE A 295 0.78 -14.31 24.76
CA ILE A 295 1.08 -14.99 26.03
C ILE A 295 0.75 -16.49 25.93
N GLY A 296 -0.23 -16.88 25.11
CA GLY A 296 -0.52 -18.28 24.80
C GLY A 296 0.44 -18.95 23.81
N ALA A 297 1.38 -18.22 23.22
CA ALA A 297 2.34 -18.72 22.22
C ALA A 297 3.81 -18.69 22.70
N ALA A 298 4.06 -18.24 23.94
CA ALA A 298 5.37 -18.14 24.58
C ALA A 298 5.66 -19.34 25.48
#